data_AF-A0A6P8SFM7-F1
#
_entry.id   AF-A0A6P8SFM7-F1
#
_cell.length_a   1.000
_cell.length_b   1.000
_cell.length_c   1.000
_cell.angle_alpha   90.00
_cell.angle_beta   90.00
_cell.angle_gamma   90.00
#
_symmetry.space_group_name_H-M   'P 1'
#
loop_
_entity.id
_entity.type
_entity.pdbx_description
1 polymer ?
#
loop_
_entity_poly.entity_id
_entity_poly.type
_entity_poly.pdbx_seq_one_letter_code
_entity_poly.pdbx_strand_id
1 'polypeptide(L)'
;MTADVEGGATFPCREAMASACVWRRSRERLASFGQQLTECRAEAAAYGKCVAAAVSGRPQEVKRELCAQEFQALKRCFSSAAKNRK
;
A
#
# COMPACT_ATOMS: atom_id res chain seq x y z
N MET A 1 -2.91 -13.56 27.03
CA MET A 1 -2.63 -12.87 25.76
C MET A 1 -3.82 -13.01 24.82
N THR A 2 -4.82 -12.15 24.94
CA THR A 2 -5.88 -11.97 23.94
C THR A 2 -6.23 -10.49 23.96
N ALA A 3 -5.76 -9.75 22.95
CA ALA A 3 -6.20 -8.38 22.73
C ALA A 3 -7.43 -8.47 21.83
N ASP A 4 -8.59 -8.40 22.46
CA ASP A 4 -9.90 -8.37 21.83
C ASP A 4 -10.04 -7.07 21.02
N VAL A 5 -10.25 -7.21 19.71
CA VAL A 5 -10.39 -6.11 18.74
C VAL A 5 -11.86 -5.85 18.43
N GLU A 6 -12.74 -5.85 19.44
CA GLU A 6 -14.13 -5.44 19.28
C GLU A 6 -14.37 -4.12 20.00
N GLY A 7 -14.57 -3.07 19.19
CA GLY A 7 -14.75 -1.72 19.68
C GLY A 7 -14.95 -0.74 18.55
N GLY A 8 -15.94 -1.03 17.69
CA GLY A 8 -16.43 -0.09 16.69
C GLY A 8 -17.03 1.13 17.35
N ALA A 9 -16.20 2.14 17.61
CA ALA A 9 -16.65 3.48 17.87
C ALA A 9 -15.98 4.41 16.88
N THR A 10 -16.75 4.87 15.90
CA THR A 10 -16.45 6.03 15.07
C THR A 10 -16.51 7.29 15.94
N PHE A 11 -15.65 7.39 16.96
CA PHE A 11 -15.46 8.65 17.66
C PHE A 11 -14.93 9.67 16.66
N PRO A 12 -15.61 10.80 16.47
CA PRO A 12 -15.08 11.88 15.67
C PRO A 12 -13.74 12.29 16.29
N CYS A 13 -12.78 12.65 15.43
CA CYS A 13 -11.43 13.01 15.83
C CYS A 13 -11.32 14.24 16.75
N ARG A 14 -12.46 14.77 17.21
CA ARG A 14 -12.59 15.91 18.09
C ARG A 14 -12.34 15.55 19.56
N GLU A 15 -12.49 14.28 19.95
CA GLU A 15 -12.39 13.84 21.36
C GLU A 15 -11.18 12.94 21.68
N ALA A 16 -10.43 12.50 20.67
CA ALA A 16 -9.26 11.63 20.84
C ALA A 16 -7.93 12.42 20.85
N MET A 17 -6.93 11.91 21.57
CA MET A 17 -5.55 12.43 21.52
C MET A 17 -5.07 12.56 20.07
N ALA A 18 -4.38 13.65 19.74
CA ALA A 18 -3.94 13.96 18.38
C ALA A 18 -3.19 12.78 17.71
N SER A 19 -2.40 12.03 18.48
CA SER A 19 -1.69 10.82 18.04
C SER A 19 -2.62 9.68 17.60
N ALA A 20 -3.72 9.44 18.32
CA ALA A 20 -4.71 8.42 17.96
C ALA A 20 -5.45 8.80 16.66
N CYS A 21 -5.70 10.08 16.45
CA CYS A 21 -6.28 10.61 15.22
C CYS A 21 -5.36 10.52 14.00
N VAL A 22 -4.07 10.79 14.18
CA VAL A 22 -3.06 10.57 13.15
C VAL A 22 -3.01 9.09 12.77
N TRP A 23 -3.05 8.20 13.77
CA TRP A 23 -3.05 6.75 13.54
C TRP A 23 -4.29 6.32 12.74
N ARG A 24 -5.49 6.74 13.15
CA ARG A 24 -6.74 6.38 12.46
C ARG A 24 -6.72 6.79 10.98
N ARG A 25 -6.36 8.04 10.67
CA ARG A 25 -6.27 8.52 9.29
C ARG A 25 -5.20 7.77 8.48
N SER A 26 -4.08 7.45 9.11
CA SER A 26 -3.03 6.64 8.48
C SER A 26 -3.54 5.25 8.13
N ARG A 27 -4.29 4.60 9.04
CA ARG A 27 -4.90 3.28 8.81
C ARG A 27 -5.91 3.29 7.67
N GLU A 28 -6.79 4.29 7.63
CA GLU A 28 -7.77 4.45 6.55
C GLU A 28 -7.10 4.64 5.19
N ARG A 29 -5.99 5.40 5.16
CA ARG A 29 -5.18 5.60 3.96
C ARG A 29 -4.49 4.30 3.52
N LEU A 30 -3.92 3.54 4.46
CA LEU A 30 -3.35 2.21 4.17
C LEU A 30 -4.39 1.22 3.66
N ALA A 31 -5.59 1.21 4.26
CA ALA A 31 -6.68 0.35 3.82
C ALA A 31 -7.13 0.68 2.39
N SER A 32 -7.26 1.98 2.08
CA SER A 32 -7.59 2.44 0.72
C SER A 32 -6.50 2.06 -0.29
N PHE A 33 -5.24 2.19 0.10
CA PHE A 33 -4.11 1.77 -0.73
C PHE A 33 -4.10 0.25 -0.97
N GLY A 34 -4.43 -0.55 0.05
CA GLY A 34 -4.58 -2.01 -0.07
C GLY A 34 -5.68 -2.43 -1.05
N GLN A 35 -6.78 -1.68 -1.13
CA GLN A 35 -7.81 -1.90 -2.14
C GLN A 35 -7.28 -1.66 -3.56
N GLN A 36 -6.54 -0.57 -3.78
CA GLN A 36 -5.93 -0.27 -5.08
C GLN A 36 -4.89 -1.33 -5.50
N LEU A 37 -4.12 -1.85 -4.53
CA LEU A 37 -3.23 -2.99 -4.77
C LEU A 37 -3.97 -4.26 -5.19
N THR A 38 -5.19 -4.46 -4.69
CA THR A 38 -6.01 -5.61 -5.02
C THR A 38 -6.55 -5.50 -6.46
N GLU A 39 -6.94 -4.30 -6.88
CA GLU A 39 -7.34 -4.01 -8.27
C GLU A 39 -6.17 -4.20 -9.24
N CYS A 40 -4.96 -3.76 -8.86
CA CYS A 40 -3.73 -3.86 -9.66
C CYS A 40 -2.86 -5.10 -9.32
N ARG A 41 -3.50 -6.18 -8.84
CA ARG A 41 -2.79 -7.34 -8.27
C ARG A 41 -1.84 -8.00 -9.28
N ALA A 42 -2.20 -8.06 -10.55
CA ALA A 42 -1.40 -8.72 -11.58
C ALA A 42 -0.08 -7.97 -11.83
N GLU A 43 -0.17 -6.64 -11.99
CA GLU A 43 0.97 -5.74 -12.16
C GLU A 43 1.84 -5.69 -10.90
N ALA A 44 1.23 -5.74 -9.72
CA ALA A 44 1.94 -5.76 -8.45
C ALA A 44 2.74 -7.06 -8.28
N ALA A 45 2.16 -8.20 -8.66
CA ALA A 45 2.83 -9.49 -8.63
C ALA A 45 4.00 -9.56 -9.63
N ALA A 46 3.84 -8.99 -10.83
CA ALA A 46 4.92 -8.93 -11.83
C ALA A 46 6.09 -8.06 -11.36
N TYR A 47 5.81 -6.88 -10.79
CA TYR A 47 6.83 -6.02 -10.18
C TYR A 47 7.53 -6.71 -9.01
N GLY A 48 6.78 -7.34 -8.10
CA GLY A 48 7.33 -8.06 -6.95
C GLY A 48 8.23 -9.23 -7.35
N LYS A 49 7.88 -9.98 -8.40
CA LYS A 49 8.72 -11.05 -8.96
C LYS A 49 10.04 -10.52 -9.51
N CYS A 50 10.00 -9.41 -10.25
CA CYS A 50 11.20 -8.76 -10.78
C CYS A 50 12.12 -8.27 -9.65
N VAL A 51 11.56 -7.62 -8.62
CA VAL A 51 12.33 -7.14 -7.46
C VAL A 51 12.92 -8.32 -6.67
N ALA A 52 12.13 -9.36 -6.40
CA ALA A 52 12.62 -10.55 -5.70
C ALA A 52 13.78 -11.21 -6.46
N ALA A 53 13.66 -11.37 -7.78
CA ALA A 53 14.74 -11.90 -8.61
C ALA A 53 16.00 -11.01 -8.59
N ALA A 54 15.82 -9.67 -8.59
CA ALA A 54 16.92 -8.72 -8.50
C ALA A 54 17.65 -8.77 -7.15
N VAL A 55 16.91 -8.95 -6.05
CA VAL A 55 17.45 -9.08 -4.68
C VAL A 55 18.14 -10.43 -4.47
N SER A 56 17.58 -11.53 -5.00
CA SER A 56 18.17 -12.87 -4.89
C SER A 56 19.47 -13.03 -5.69
N GLY A 57 19.68 -12.22 -6.73
CA GLY A 57 20.84 -12.33 -7.61
C GLY A 57 22.10 -11.63 -7.11
N ARG A 58 22.00 -10.53 -6.34
CA ARG A 58 23.16 -9.81 -5.79
C ARG A 58 22.80 -9.05 -4.49
N PRO A 59 23.68 -9.03 -3.47
CA PRO A 59 23.49 -8.25 -2.24
C PRO A 59 23.65 -6.72 -2.42
N GLN A 60 23.68 -6.24 -3.65
CA GLN A 60 23.90 -4.82 -3.98
C GLN A 60 22.59 -4.18 -4.39
N GLU A 61 22.43 -2.94 -3.92
CA GLU A 61 21.27 -2.06 -4.06
C GLU A 61 20.48 -2.31 -5.34
N VAL A 62 19.20 -2.64 -5.20
CA VAL A 62 18.26 -2.83 -6.32
C VAL A 62 18.22 -1.51 -7.09
N LYS A 63 18.98 -1.41 -8.19
CA LYS A 63 18.94 -0.24 -9.06
C LYS A 63 17.53 -0.09 -9.59
N ARG A 64 16.94 1.07 -9.34
CA ARG A 64 15.56 1.46 -9.68
C ARG A 64 15.19 1.18 -11.15
N GLU A 65 16.18 1.16 -12.02
CA GLU A 65 16.07 0.92 -13.46
C GLU A 65 15.72 -0.54 -13.83
N LEU A 66 16.10 -1.55 -13.03
CA LEU A 66 15.96 -2.97 -13.44
C LEU A 66 14.51 -3.42 -13.66
N CYS A 67 13.60 -2.95 -12.81
CA CYS A 67 12.17 -3.29 -12.88
C CYS A 67 11.33 -2.11 -13.35
N ALA A 68 11.92 -1.17 -14.11
CA ALA A 68 11.27 0.07 -14.51
C ALA A 68 10.02 -0.18 -15.36
N GLN A 69 10.03 -1.18 -16.25
CA GLN A 69 8.88 -1.51 -17.10
C GLN A 69 7.67 -2.00 -16.27
N GLU A 70 7.91 -2.96 -15.38
CA GLU A 70 6.89 -3.49 -14.46
C GLU A 70 6.36 -2.40 -13.52
N PHE A 71 7.27 -1.54 -13.04
CA PHE A 71 6.91 -0.41 -12.20
C PHE A 71 6.02 0.61 -12.94
N GLN A 72 6.30 0.90 -14.21
CA GLN A 72 5.47 1.80 -15.02
C GLN A 72 4.09 1.21 -15.31
N ALA A 73 3.99 -0.10 -15.54
CA ALA A 73 2.69 -0.79 -15.66
C ALA A 73 1.88 -0.67 -14.36
N LEU A 74 2.50 -0.99 -13.22
CA LEU A 74 1.89 -0.85 -11.90
C LEU A 74 1.45 0.59 -11.61
N LYS A 75 2.33 1.58 -11.85
CA LYS A 75 2.04 3.01 -11.64
C LYS A 75 0.85 3.48 -12.47
N ARG A 76 0.72 3.01 -13.72
CA ARG A 76 -0.42 3.34 -14.59
C ARG A 76 -1.72 2.79 -14.03
N CYS A 77 -1.74 1.55 -13.57
CA CYS A 77 -2.90 0.95 -12.93
C CYS A 77 -3.32 1.73 -11.67
N PHE A 78 -2.36 2.03 -10.77
CA PHE A 78 -2.60 2.85 -9.58
C PHE A 78 -3.14 4.25 -9.89
N SER A 79 -2.59 4.91 -10.92
CA SER A 79 -3.03 6.24 -11.34
C SER A 79 -4.43 6.22 -11.92
N SER A 80 -4.86 5.10 -12.52
CA SER A 80 -6.23 4.88 -12.97
C SER A 80 -7.17 4.64 -11.78
N ALA A 81 -6.82 3.69 -10.90
CA ALA A 81 -7.57 3.37 -9.69
C ALA A 81 -7.76 4.59 -8.76
N ALA A 82 -6.75 5.47 -8.66
CA ALA A 82 -6.83 6.70 -7.88
C ALA A 82 -7.79 7.75 -8.48
N LYS A 83 -7.98 7.77 -9.81
CA LYS A 83 -8.89 8.70 -10.48
C LYS A 83 -10.35 8.30 -10.35
N ASN A 84 -10.63 7.01 -10.17
CA ASN A 84 -11.98 6.47 -9.99
C ASN A 84 -12.57 6.72 -8.57
N ARG A 85 -11.86 7.44 -7.70
CA ARG A 85 -12.24 7.72 -6.30
C ARG A 85 -12.56 9.21 -6.06
N LYS A 86 -13.01 9.93 -7.08
CA LYS A 86 -13.61 11.26 -6.95
C LYS A 86 -15.10 11.16 -6.66
#